data_AF-A0A942RF83-F1
#
_entry.id   AF-A0A942RF83-F1
#
_cell.length_a   1.000
_cell.length_b   1.000
_cell.length_c   1.000
_cell.angle_alpha   90.00
_cell.angle_beta   90.00
_cell.angle_gamma   90.00
#
_symmetry.space_group_name_H-M   'P 1'
#
loop_
_entity.id
_entity.type
_entity.pdbx_description
1 polymer ?
#
loop_
_entity_poly.entity_id
_entity_poly.type
_entity_poly.pdbx_seq_one_letter_code
_entity_poly.pdbx_strand_id
1 'polypeptide(L)'
;MNTHKLSKSTFVRGMQCDKSLYLNKHFPELRDEISDSQKAIFDKGTDVGLLARNIFPGGVDVKPETPCDYAKSISWTKKLIGEGVETIYEAAFQFDDVLCAVDILSKVKGKWNLFEVKSSTEVKEVHFWDAALQYYVLTNAGIKLDDIFIVFINKEYVRKGALDEKQLFTKQSVFDSVREKQKEVEKQVQKFKETLASKSVPDIDIGLHCDEPYSCDFKGYCWKHIPSYSVFDISRLASRKNLSCMKKESSTSEICRVLFD
;
A
#
# COMPACT_ATOMS: atom_id res chain seq x y z
N MET A 1 -20.92 14.55 2.68
CA MET A 1 -19.71 13.87 3.19
C MET A 1 -18.63 14.04 2.14
N ASN A 2 -17.45 14.52 2.54
CA ASN A 2 -16.35 14.74 1.60
C ASN A 2 -15.90 13.40 1.00
N THR A 3 -15.98 13.29 -0.32
CA THR A 3 -15.31 12.24 -1.08
C THR A 3 -13.82 12.28 -0.74
N HIS A 4 -13.26 11.16 -0.28
CA HIS A 4 -11.83 11.09 0.02
C HIS A 4 -11.01 11.35 -1.26
N LYS A 5 -9.88 12.03 -1.11
CA LYS A 5 -8.92 12.27 -2.19
C LYS A 5 -7.84 11.19 -2.25
N LEU A 6 -7.47 10.66 -1.09
CA LEU A 6 -6.47 9.61 -0.93
C LEU A 6 -7.04 8.43 -0.14
N SER A 7 -6.47 7.26 -0.37
CA SER A 7 -6.63 6.04 0.41
C SER A 7 -5.26 5.42 0.73
N LYS A 8 -5.21 4.37 1.56
CA LYS A 8 -4.00 3.55 1.78
C LYS A 8 -3.30 3.18 0.47
N SER A 9 -4.05 2.60 -0.47
CA SER A 9 -3.52 2.15 -1.76
C SER A 9 -2.96 3.29 -2.62
N THR A 10 -3.63 4.44 -2.65
CA THR A 10 -3.17 5.58 -3.47
C THR A 10 -2.01 6.31 -2.80
N PHE A 11 -1.93 6.34 -1.47
CA PHE A 11 -0.78 6.89 -0.76
C PHE A 11 0.49 6.08 -1.07
N VAL A 12 0.44 4.76 -0.94
CA VAL A 12 1.58 3.88 -1.27
C VAL A 12 1.95 4.00 -2.75
N ARG A 13 0.96 4.12 -3.64
CA ARG A 13 1.19 4.40 -5.07
C ARG A 13 1.92 5.73 -5.28
N GLY A 14 1.54 6.79 -4.58
CA GLY A 14 2.24 8.08 -4.62
C GLY A 14 3.69 7.98 -4.10
N MET A 15 3.91 7.22 -3.02
CA MET A 15 5.25 6.97 -2.48
C MET A 15 6.17 6.30 -3.50
N GLN A 16 5.61 5.49 -4.39
CA GLN A 16 6.34 4.87 -5.49
C GLN A 16 6.51 5.83 -6.68
N CYS A 17 5.44 6.49 -7.14
CA CYS A 17 5.48 7.36 -8.31
C CYS A 17 4.27 8.32 -8.37
N ASP A 18 4.54 9.64 -8.29
CA ASP A 18 3.49 10.68 -8.39
C ASP A 18 2.72 10.62 -9.72
N LYS A 19 3.40 10.27 -10.82
CA LYS A 19 2.77 10.10 -12.15
C LYS A 19 1.80 8.92 -12.13
N SER A 20 2.17 7.79 -11.53
CA SER A 20 1.27 6.64 -11.36
C SER A 20 0.05 7.00 -10.51
N LEU A 21 0.24 7.76 -9.43
CA LEU A 21 -0.87 8.28 -8.61
C LEU A 21 -1.81 9.17 -9.44
N TYR A 22 -1.27 10.08 -10.25
CA TYR A 22 -2.06 10.97 -11.10
C TYR A 22 -2.87 10.20 -12.14
N LEU A 23 -2.21 9.31 -12.91
CA LEU A 23 -2.85 8.49 -13.93
C LEU A 23 -3.94 7.60 -13.33
N ASN A 24 -3.71 7.02 -12.15
CA ASN A 24 -4.69 6.22 -11.43
C ASN A 24 -6.01 6.95 -11.16
N LYS A 25 -5.96 8.27 -10.95
CA LYS A 25 -7.15 9.08 -10.65
C LYS A 25 -7.82 9.63 -11.90
N HIS A 26 -7.03 10.13 -12.85
CA HIS A 26 -7.51 10.92 -13.99
C HIS A 26 -7.62 10.14 -15.28
N PHE A 27 -6.83 9.06 -15.43
CA PHE A 27 -6.74 8.26 -16.65
C PHE A 27 -6.69 6.75 -16.33
N PRO A 28 -7.67 6.20 -15.57
CA PRO A 28 -7.67 4.79 -15.18
C PRO A 28 -7.72 3.83 -16.38
N GLU A 29 -8.20 4.27 -17.54
CA GLU A 29 -8.23 3.51 -18.79
C GLU A 29 -6.85 3.25 -19.40
N LEU A 30 -5.81 3.98 -18.96
CA LEU A 30 -4.42 3.74 -19.38
C LEU A 30 -3.75 2.63 -18.57
N ARG A 31 -4.44 2.05 -17.59
CA ARG A 31 -3.91 0.99 -16.75
C ARG A 31 -3.82 -0.31 -17.55
N ASP A 32 -2.70 -1.00 -17.39
CA ASP A 32 -2.47 -2.33 -17.91
C ASP A 32 -3.50 -3.33 -17.35
N GLU A 33 -3.87 -4.32 -18.14
CA GLU A 33 -4.77 -5.39 -17.69
C GLU A 33 -4.11 -6.21 -16.57
N ILE A 34 -4.92 -6.60 -15.58
CA ILE A 34 -4.45 -7.45 -14.48
C ILE A 34 -4.24 -8.86 -15.02
N SER A 35 -3.02 -9.37 -14.90
CA SER A 35 -2.72 -10.75 -15.29
C SER A 35 -3.34 -11.77 -14.33
N ASP A 36 -3.56 -13.00 -14.79
CA ASP A 36 -4.03 -14.10 -13.93
C ASP A 36 -3.12 -14.33 -12.71
N SER A 37 -1.80 -14.16 -12.90
CA SER A 37 -0.83 -14.25 -11.81
C SER A 37 -0.99 -13.15 -10.76
N GLN A 38 -1.26 -11.91 -11.18
CA GLN A 38 -1.54 -10.80 -10.26
C GLN A 38 -2.87 -11.01 -9.53
N LYS A 39 -3.90 -11.48 -10.23
CA LYS A 39 -5.19 -11.83 -9.63
C LYS A 39 -5.04 -12.89 -8.55
N ALA A 40 -4.30 -13.97 -8.83
CA ALA A 40 -4.03 -15.02 -7.85
C ALA A 40 -3.29 -14.50 -6.60
N ILE A 41 -2.41 -13.51 -6.75
CA ILE A 41 -1.74 -12.84 -5.61
C ILE A 41 -2.75 -12.06 -4.76
N PHE A 42 -3.68 -11.34 -5.38
CA PHE A 42 -4.73 -10.60 -4.67
C PHE A 42 -5.72 -11.51 -3.95
N ASP A 43 -6.13 -12.60 -4.61
CA ASP A 43 -7.03 -13.60 -4.02
C ASP A 43 -6.38 -14.25 -2.81
N LYS A 44 -5.11 -14.69 -2.93
CA LYS A 44 -4.32 -15.17 -1.80
C LYS A 44 -4.21 -14.15 -0.67
N GLY A 45 -4.02 -12.87 -1.00
CA GLY A 45 -3.99 -11.79 0.00
C GLY A 45 -5.29 -11.68 0.77
N THR A 46 -6.43 -11.79 0.08
CA THR A 46 -7.77 -11.76 0.66
C THR A 46 -7.99 -12.95 1.59
N ASP A 47 -7.63 -14.16 1.17
CA ASP A 47 -7.74 -15.38 1.97
C ASP A 47 -6.90 -15.29 3.25
N VAL A 48 -5.66 -14.80 3.14
CA VAL A 48 -4.78 -14.58 4.30
C VAL A 48 -5.39 -13.57 5.27
N GLY A 49 -5.98 -12.48 4.77
CA GLY A 49 -6.69 -11.49 5.58
C GLY A 49 -7.86 -12.10 6.35
N LEU A 50 -8.67 -12.93 5.69
CA LEU A 50 -9.79 -13.65 6.31
C LEU A 50 -9.31 -14.63 7.40
N LEU A 51 -8.25 -15.39 7.14
CA LEU A 51 -7.66 -16.31 8.13
C LEU A 51 -7.11 -15.58 9.35
N ALA A 52 -6.49 -14.41 9.17
CA ALA A 52 -5.93 -13.64 10.28
C ALA A 52 -6.99 -13.16 11.28
N ARG A 53 -8.27 -13.07 10.88
CA ARG A 53 -9.39 -12.76 11.79
C ARG A 53 -9.55 -13.81 12.89
N ASN A 54 -9.15 -15.06 12.65
CA ASN A 54 -9.19 -16.13 13.65
C ASN A 54 -8.18 -15.94 14.79
N ILE A 55 -7.22 -15.01 14.66
CA ILE A 55 -6.37 -14.57 15.78
C ILE A 55 -7.21 -13.80 16.83
N PHE A 56 -8.25 -13.09 16.39
CA PHE A 56 -9.15 -12.28 17.21
C PHE A 56 -10.61 -12.63 16.90
N PRO A 57 -11.10 -13.82 17.28
CA PRO A 57 -12.42 -14.30 16.88
C PRO A 57 -13.55 -13.46 17.49
N GLY A 58 -14.70 -13.44 16.81
CA GLY A 58 -15.91 -12.75 17.29
C GLY A 58 -15.95 -11.24 17.01
N GLY A 59 -15.06 -10.73 16.15
CA GLY A 59 -15.13 -9.35 15.69
C GLY A 59 -16.26 -9.09 14.70
N VAL A 60 -16.59 -7.81 14.52
CA VAL A 60 -17.60 -7.36 13.55
C VAL A 60 -16.92 -6.87 12.28
N ASP A 61 -17.30 -7.40 11.12
CA ASP A 61 -16.79 -6.96 9.82
C ASP A 61 -17.59 -5.74 9.33
N VAL A 62 -16.89 -4.65 9.01
CA VAL A 62 -17.50 -3.42 8.48
C VAL A 62 -17.07 -3.10 7.05
N LYS A 63 -16.49 -4.08 6.34
CA LYS A 63 -16.15 -3.96 4.92
C LYS A 63 -17.36 -3.44 4.13
N PRO A 64 -17.21 -2.42 3.28
CA PRO A 64 -18.33 -1.92 2.51
C PRO A 64 -18.77 -2.95 1.47
N GLU A 65 -20.07 -3.04 1.22
CA GLU A 65 -20.65 -3.91 0.19
C GLU A 65 -20.18 -3.51 -1.22
N THR A 66 -19.93 -2.22 -1.44
CA THR A 66 -19.40 -1.69 -2.69
C THR A 66 -18.21 -0.76 -2.44
N PRO A 67 -17.22 -0.67 -3.34
CA PRO A 67 -16.03 0.18 -3.15
C PRO A 67 -16.31 1.67 -2.92
N CYS A 68 -17.53 2.14 -3.21
CA CYS A 68 -17.93 3.54 -3.08
C CYS A 68 -18.55 3.87 -1.71
N ASP A 69 -18.89 2.87 -0.88
CA ASP A 69 -19.77 3.04 0.28
C ASP A 69 -19.06 3.15 1.64
N TYR A 70 -17.81 3.63 1.62
CA TYR A 70 -17.02 3.77 2.85
C TYR A 70 -17.62 4.76 3.86
N ALA A 71 -18.50 5.66 3.43
CA ALA A 71 -19.26 6.53 4.33
C ALA A 71 -20.05 5.73 5.38
N LYS A 72 -20.72 4.65 4.96
CA LYS A 72 -21.44 3.76 5.88
C LYS A 72 -20.47 3.01 6.79
N SER A 73 -19.38 2.47 6.26
CA SER A 73 -18.36 1.77 7.04
C SER A 73 -17.75 2.66 8.14
N ILE A 74 -17.47 3.94 7.85
CA ILE A 74 -16.97 4.90 8.84
C ILE A 74 -18.00 5.15 9.94
N SER A 75 -19.25 5.43 9.55
CA SER A 75 -20.33 5.64 10.51
C SER A 75 -20.58 4.41 11.39
N TRP A 76 -20.52 3.22 10.81
CA TRP A 76 -20.71 1.97 11.52
C TRP A 76 -19.54 1.67 12.46
N THR A 77 -18.29 1.88 12.01
CA THR A 77 -17.09 1.77 12.86
C THR A 77 -17.23 2.64 14.10
N LYS A 78 -17.61 3.92 13.93
CA LYS A 78 -17.81 4.84 15.04
C LYS A 78 -18.90 4.37 16.01
N LYS A 79 -20.00 3.83 15.48
CA LYS A 79 -21.10 3.27 16.30
C LYS A 79 -20.62 2.07 17.13
N LEU A 80 -19.95 1.10 16.51
CA LEU A 80 -19.45 -0.11 17.20
C LEU A 80 -18.45 0.23 18.30
N ILE A 81 -17.57 1.21 18.06
CA ILE A 81 -16.64 1.71 19.09
C ILE A 81 -17.40 2.30 20.29
N GLY A 82 -18.48 3.06 20.03
CA GLY A 82 -19.34 3.63 21.07
C GLY A 82 -20.15 2.59 21.85
N GLU A 83 -20.52 1.48 21.20
CA GLU A 83 -21.20 0.33 21.81
C GLU A 83 -20.25 -0.59 22.59
N GLY A 84 -18.94 -0.31 22.58
CA GLY A 84 -17.94 -1.07 23.34
C GLY A 84 -17.45 -2.34 22.65
N VAL A 85 -17.72 -2.51 21.35
CA VAL A 85 -17.21 -3.64 20.56
C VAL A 85 -15.68 -3.61 20.57
N GLU A 86 -15.07 -4.73 20.95
CA GLU A 86 -13.63 -4.79 21.20
C GLU A 86 -12.81 -5.15 19.96
N THR A 87 -13.40 -5.85 18.98
CA THR A 87 -12.71 -6.23 17.73
C THR A 87 -13.58 -5.88 16.54
N ILE A 88 -13.01 -5.13 15.60
CA ILE A 88 -13.66 -4.70 14.36
C ILE A 88 -12.71 -5.02 13.20
N TYR A 89 -13.18 -5.78 12.22
CA TYR A 89 -12.44 -6.07 11.00
C TYR A 89 -12.77 -5.02 9.94
N GLU A 90 -11.78 -4.64 9.13
CA GLU A 90 -11.93 -3.64 8.06
C GLU A 90 -12.40 -2.27 8.58
N ALA A 91 -12.10 -1.96 9.86
CA ALA A 91 -12.53 -0.73 10.53
C ALA A 91 -12.11 0.50 9.73
N ALA A 92 -13.07 1.36 9.38
CA ALA A 92 -12.87 2.45 8.45
C ALA A 92 -12.86 3.82 9.15
N PHE A 93 -11.88 4.64 8.80
CA PHE A 93 -11.66 5.98 9.33
C PHE A 93 -11.38 6.95 8.19
N GLN A 94 -11.67 8.23 8.41
CA GLN A 94 -11.28 9.28 7.49
C GLN A 94 -10.82 10.50 8.27
N PHE A 95 -9.69 11.05 7.86
CA PHE A 95 -9.14 12.30 8.37
C PHE A 95 -8.46 13.03 7.22
N ASP A 96 -8.62 14.36 7.16
CA ASP A 96 -7.97 15.20 6.16
C ASP A 96 -8.17 14.67 4.71
N ASP A 97 -9.39 14.32 4.32
CA ASP A 97 -9.73 13.69 3.02
C ASP A 97 -8.93 12.41 2.67
N VAL A 98 -8.30 11.77 3.66
CA VAL A 98 -7.63 10.47 3.53
C VAL A 98 -8.52 9.39 4.15
N LEU A 99 -8.96 8.45 3.33
CA LEU A 99 -9.69 7.25 3.76
C LEU A 99 -8.71 6.15 4.17
N CYS A 100 -9.00 5.50 5.29
CA CYS A 100 -8.20 4.39 5.77
C CYS A 100 -9.10 3.29 6.34
N ALA A 101 -9.07 2.11 5.73
CA ALA A 101 -9.58 0.89 6.35
C ALA A 101 -8.38 0.08 6.90
N VAL A 102 -8.53 -0.42 8.11
CA VAL A 102 -7.51 -1.24 8.79
C VAL A 102 -8.00 -2.67 8.89
N ASP A 103 -7.12 -3.65 8.64
CA ASP A 103 -7.54 -5.04 8.51
C ASP A 103 -8.19 -5.55 9.81
N ILE A 104 -7.55 -5.30 10.95
CA ILE A 104 -8.09 -5.62 12.28
C ILE A 104 -7.75 -4.50 13.28
N LEU A 105 -8.80 -3.96 13.92
CA LEU A 105 -8.68 -3.08 15.08
C LEU A 105 -9.22 -3.84 16.31
N SER A 106 -8.37 -4.08 17.31
CA SER A 106 -8.77 -4.87 18.49
C SER A 106 -8.26 -4.29 19.80
N LYS A 107 -9.06 -4.37 20.88
CA LYS A 107 -8.64 -4.03 22.23
C LYS A 107 -7.89 -5.20 22.87
N VAL A 108 -6.64 -4.95 23.28
CA VAL A 108 -5.86 -5.87 24.12
C VAL A 108 -5.64 -5.20 25.46
N LYS A 109 -6.09 -5.85 26.55
CA LYS A 109 -6.04 -5.29 27.92
C LYS A 109 -6.68 -3.89 28.00
N GLY A 110 -7.82 -3.71 27.32
CA GLY A 110 -8.59 -2.47 27.31
C GLY A 110 -8.04 -1.35 26.41
N LYS A 111 -6.95 -1.58 25.68
CA LYS A 111 -6.32 -0.57 24.83
C LYS A 111 -6.34 -0.96 23.35
N TRP A 112 -6.54 0.01 22.47
CA TRP A 112 -6.62 -0.24 21.03
C TRP A 112 -5.27 -0.59 20.41
N ASN A 113 -5.25 -1.65 19.63
CA ASN A 113 -4.12 -2.10 18.84
C ASN A 113 -4.57 -2.29 17.39
N LEU A 114 -3.72 -1.91 16.45
CA LEU A 114 -3.94 -2.13 15.03
C LEU A 114 -3.12 -3.35 14.58
N PHE A 115 -3.72 -4.20 13.75
CA PHE A 115 -3.02 -5.33 13.12
C PHE A 115 -3.21 -5.24 11.60
N GLU A 116 -2.13 -4.92 10.87
CA GLU A 116 -2.08 -4.91 9.41
C GLU A 116 -1.55 -6.27 8.93
N VAL A 117 -2.32 -6.97 8.11
CA VAL A 117 -2.07 -8.34 7.69
C VAL A 117 -1.39 -8.36 6.32
N LYS A 118 -0.31 -9.12 6.21
CA LYS A 118 0.45 -9.31 4.97
C LYS A 118 0.62 -10.79 4.65
N SER A 119 0.49 -11.12 3.37
CA SER A 119 0.71 -12.48 2.85
C SER A 119 2.20 -12.83 2.66
N SER A 120 3.10 -11.91 3.00
CA SER A 120 4.55 -12.14 3.04
C SER A 120 4.96 -12.96 4.25
N THR A 121 6.22 -13.40 4.25
CA THR A 121 6.86 -14.11 5.37
C THR A 121 7.78 -13.22 6.22
N GLU A 122 7.82 -11.93 5.90
CA GLU A 122 8.65 -10.92 6.56
C GLU A 122 8.03 -9.53 6.39
N VAL A 123 8.45 -8.61 7.26
CA VAL A 123 8.09 -7.20 7.16
C VAL A 123 8.98 -6.52 6.12
N LYS A 124 8.37 -5.76 5.21
CA LYS A 124 9.05 -4.98 4.17
C LYS A 124 8.93 -3.49 4.47
N GLU A 125 9.85 -2.70 3.93
CA GLU A 125 9.86 -1.23 4.13
C GLU A 125 8.52 -0.58 3.76
N VAL A 126 7.90 -1.04 2.66
CA VAL A 126 6.59 -0.54 2.22
C VAL A 126 5.47 -0.73 3.24
N HIS A 127 5.53 -1.76 4.08
CA HIS A 127 4.53 -1.99 5.13
C HIS A 127 4.57 -0.93 6.22
N PHE A 128 5.73 -0.28 6.44
CA PHE A 128 5.83 0.81 7.41
C PHE A 128 5.09 2.05 6.90
N TRP A 129 5.04 2.28 5.59
CA TRP A 129 4.28 3.40 5.02
C TRP A 129 2.76 3.17 5.11
N ASP A 130 2.31 1.92 4.93
CA ASP A 130 0.91 1.53 5.21
C ASP A 130 0.55 1.86 6.66
N ALA A 131 1.30 1.29 7.61
CA ALA A 131 1.06 1.47 9.04
C ALA A 131 1.18 2.93 9.49
N ALA A 132 2.11 3.70 8.88
CA ALA A 132 2.29 5.10 9.21
C ALA A 132 1.13 5.99 8.77
N LEU A 133 0.55 5.74 7.59
CA LEU A 133 -0.66 6.41 7.16
C LEU A 133 -1.86 6.01 8.03
N GLN A 134 -1.97 4.73 8.39
CA GLN A 134 -3.02 4.26 9.28
C GLN A 134 -2.95 4.95 10.64
N TYR A 135 -1.77 5.03 11.26
CA TYR A 135 -1.56 5.77 12.50
C TYR A 135 -2.00 7.23 12.34
N TYR A 136 -1.56 7.90 11.27
CA TYR A 136 -1.91 9.29 11.00
C TYR A 136 -3.43 9.49 10.96
N VAL A 137 -4.16 8.66 10.23
CA VAL A 137 -5.62 8.79 10.12
C VAL A 137 -6.32 8.45 11.43
N LEU A 138 -5.98 7.33 12.08
CA LEU A 138 -6.70 6.85 13.27
C LEU A 138 -6.49 7.77 14.48
N THR A 139 -5.26 8.22 14.72
CA THR A 139 -4.96 9.10 15.86
C THR A 139 -5.63 10.46 15.74
N ASN A 140 -5.63 11.04 14.54
CA ASN A 140 -6.35 12.28 14.27
C ASN A 140 -7.88 12.10 14.21
N ALA A 141 -8.37 10.89 13.97
CA ALA A 141 -9.77 10.51 14.16
C ALA A 141 -10.16 10.26 15.63
N GLY A 142 -9.24 10.44 16.58
CA GLY A 142 -9.47 10.35 18.02
C GLY A 142 -9.21 8.96 18.62
N ILE A 143 -8.64 8.02 17.88
CA ILE A 143 -8.29 6.70 18.38
C ILE A 143 -6.90 6.72 19.02
N LYS A 144 -6.85 6.46 20.32
CA LYS A 144 -5.58 6.28 21.05
C LYS A 144 -5.08 4.85 20.90
N LEU A 145 -4.11 4.65 20.01
CA LEU A 145 -3.42 3.37 19.80
C LEU A 145 -2.34 3.13 20.86
N ASP A 146 -2.27 1.91 21.37
CA ASP A 146 -1.20 1.41 22.25
C ASP A 146 -0.05 0.83 21.43
N ASP A 147 -0.37 0.15 20.33
CA ASP A 147 0.61 -0.46 19.43
C ASP A 147 0.04 -0.62 18.00
N ILE A 148 0.93 -0.82 17.04
CA ILE A 148 0.61 -1.21 15.67
C ILE A 148 1.50 -2.40 15.29
N PHE A 149 0.88 -3.49 14.87
CA PHE A 149 1.55 -4.71 14.48
C PHE A 149 1.41 -4.95 12.97
N ILE A 150 2.52 -5.36 12.34
CA ILE A 150 2.46 -6.06 11.06
C ILE A 150 2.34 -7.55 11.37
N VAL A 151 1.26 -8.18 10.91
CA VAL A 151 0.98 -9.62 11.00
C VAL A 151 1.36 -10.26 9.67
N PHE A 152 2.16 -11.32 9.71
CA PHE A 152 2.67 -11.98 8.51
C PHE A 152 2.83 -13.48 8.72
N ILE A 153 2.99 -14.23 7.63
CA ILE A 153 3.07 -15.69 7.67
C ILE A 153 4.35 -16.12 8.37
N ASN A 154 4.21 -16.98 9.37
CA ASN A 154 5.32 -17.62 10.05
C ASN A 154 5.96 -18.68 9.13
N LYS A 155 7.14 -18.37 8.59
CA LYS A 155 7.90 -19.28 7.72
C LYS A 155 8.33 -20.58 8.39
N GLU A 156 8.35 -20.65 9.72
CA GLU A 156 8.71 -21.85 10.47
C GLU A 156 7.51 -22.74 10.80
N TYR A 157 6.29 -22.30 10.49
CA TYR A 157 5.10 -23.08 10.76
C TYR A 157 5.03 -24.31 9.85
N VAL A 158 5.00 -25.49 10.47
CA VAL A 158 4.75 -26.77 9.80
C VAL A 158 3.40 -27.29 10.25
N ARG A 159 2.44 -27.33 9.31
CA ARG A 159 1.09 -27.82 9.58
C ARG A 159 1.11 -29.31 9.93
N LYS A 160 0.61 -29.65 11.12
CA LYS A 160 0.36 -31.02 11.56
C LYS A 160 -1.13 -31.19 11.88
N GLY A 161 -1.89 -31.74 10.94
CA GLY A 161 -3.33 -31.92 11.08
C GLY A 161 -4.15 -30.69 10.67
N ALA A 162 -5.08 -30.27 11.53
CA ALA A 162 -5.88 -29.07 11.31
C ALA A 162 -4.99 -27.80 11.21
N LEU A 163 -5.47 -26.79 10.49
CA LEU A 163 -4.77 -25.51 10.45
C LEU A 163 -4.83 -24.86 11.83
N ASP A 164 -3.70 -24.33 12.30
CA ASP A 164 -3.61 -23.54 13.53
C ASP A 164 -3.22 -22.12 13.15
N GLU A 165 -4.21 -21.22 13.07
CA GLU A 165 -4.02 -19.83 12.66
C GLU A 165 -3.18 -19.05 13.68
N LYS A 166 -3.17 -19.44 14.95
CA LYS A 166 -2.35 -18.78 15.98
C LYS A 166 -0.87 -19.07 15.78
N GLN A 167 -0.52 -20.22 15.21
CA GLN A 167 0.86 -20.57 14.85
C GLN A 167 1.23 -20.18 13.42
N LEU A 168 0.25 -20.13 12.52
CA LEU A 168 0.43 -19.72 11.12
C LEU A 168 0.95 -18.29 11.02
N PHE A 169 0.50 -17.40 11.92
CA PHE A 169 0.86 -16.00 11.92
C PHE A 169 1.88 -15.68 12.99
N THR A 170 2.82 -14.80 12.64
CA THR A 170 3.64 -14.07 13.60
C THR A 170 3.33 -12.57 13.46
N LYS A 171 3.74 -11.78 14.44
CA LYS A 171 3.53 -10.34 14.43
C LYS A 171 4.72 -9.58 14.96
N GLN A 172 4.98 -8.42 14.38
CA GLN A 172 6.04 -7.51 14.79
C GLN A 172 5.45 -6.13 15.06
N SER A 173 5.74 -5.56 16.24
CA SER A 173 5.40 -4.16 16.52
C SER A 173 6.25 -3.25 15.65
N VAL A 174 5.61 -2.24 15.07
CA VAL A 174 6.25 -1.17 14.27
C VAL A 174 5.94 0.22 14.82
N PHE A 175 5.39 0.29 16.05
CA PHE A 175 4.82 1.51 16.61
C PHE A 175 5.79 2.68 16.70
N ASP A 176 7.00 2.45 17.22
CA ASP A 176 8.00 3.52 17.35
C ASP A 176 8.46 4.04 15.98
N SER A 177 8.77 3.12 15.06
CA SER A 177 9.17 3.49 13.69
C SER A 177 8.08 4.25 12.94
N VAL A 178 6.80 3.90 13.17
CA VAL A 178 5.65 4.60 12.59
C VAL A 178 5.50 6.01 13.15
N ARG A 179 5.72 6.20 14.45
CA ARG A 179 5.65 7.51 15.10
C ARG A 179 6.72 8.47 14.59
N GLU A 180 7.92 7.97 14.31
CA GLU A 180 9.01 8.77 13.74
C GLU A 180 8.72 9.28 12.32
N LYS A 181 7.85 8.58 11.58
CA LYS A 181 7.50 8.91 10.19
C LYS A 181 6.41 9.97 10.04
N GLN A 182 5.76 10.41 11.12
CA GLN A 182 4.53 11.22 11.02
C GLN A 182 4.71 12.55 10.30
N LYS A 183 5.84 13.25 10.51
CA LYS A 183 6.15 14.48 9.77
C LYS A 183 6.25 14.24 8.26
N GLU A 184 6.83 13.12 7.86
CA GLU A 184 6.95 12.76 6.45
C GLU A 184 5.60 12.34 5.87
N VAL A 185 4.78 11.60 6.63
CA VAL A 185 3.40 11.25 6.21
C VAL A 185 2.58 12.50 5.93
N GLU A 186 2.57 13.47 6.84
CA GLU A 186 1.85 14.74 6.65
C GLU A 186 2.31 15.47 5.38
N LYS A 187 3.62 15.60 5.19
CA LYS A 187 4.20 16.21 3.99
C LYS A 187 3.78 15.49 2.71
N GLN A 188 3.85 14.17 2.69
CA GLN A 188 3.49 13.36 1.52
C GLN A 188 1.99 13.41 1.24
N VAL A 189 1.14 13.41 2.27
CA VAL A 189 -0.32 13.59 2.12
C VAL A 189 -0.63 14.91 1.41
N GLN A 190 -0.02 16.02 1.83
CA GLN A 190 -0.24 17.31 1.16
C GLN A 190 0.29 17.32 -0.28
N LYS A 191 1.53 16.86 -0.49
CA LYS A 191 2.14 16.74 -1.82
C LYS A 191 1.26 15.92 -2.78
N PHE A 192 0.73 14.78 -2.33
CA PHE A 192 -0.10 13.91 -3.15
C PHE A 192 -1.46 14.53 -3.47
N LYS A 193 -2.06 15.29 -2.55
CA LYS A 193 -3.26 16.07 -2.85
C LYS A 193 -3.01 17.16 -3.89
N GLU A 194 -1.90 17.87 -3.78
CA GLU A 194 -1.48 18.87 -4.77
C GLU A 194 -1.24 18.23 -6.14
N THR A 195 -0.56 17.08 -6.16
CA THR A 195 -0.34 16.28 -7.36
C THR A 195 -1.67 15.95 -8.03
N LEU A 196 -2.64 15.42 -7.26
CA LEU A 196 -3.97 15.06 -7.77
C LEU A 196 -4.78 16.28 -8.23
N ALA A 197 -4.52 17.47 -7.69
CA ALA A 197 -5.16 18.72 -8.09
C ALA A 197 -4.46 19.42 -9.29
N SER A 198 -3.27 18.95 -9.70
CA SER A 198 -2.54 19.50 -10.83
C SER A 198 -3.31 19.40 -12.14
N LYS A 199 -3.16 20.41 -13.00
CA LYS A 199 -3.74 20.43 -14.36
C LYS A 199 -2.95 19.58 -15.35
N SER A 200 -1.70 19.26 -15.04
CA SER A 200 -0.81 18.48 -15.89
C SER A 200 -0.34 17.22 -15.18
N VAL A 201 -0.15 16.17 -15.96
CA VAL A 201 0.47 14.93 -15.52
C VAL A 201 1.90 15.24 -15.03
N PRO A 202 2.32 14.72 -13.86
CA PRO A 202 3.69 14.88 -13.38
C PRO A 202 4.72 14.38 -14.40
N ASP A 203 5.75 15.18 -14.64
CA ASP A 203 6.83 14.84 -15.55
C ASP A 203 7.85 13.92 -14.86
N ILE A 204 7.51 12.63 -14.82
CA ILE A 204 8.36 11.56 -14.30
C ILE A 204 8.64 10.59 -15.45
N ASP A 205 9.92 10.44 -15.77
CA ASP A 205 10.41 9.47 -16.75
C ASP A 205 10.53 8.07 -16.15
N ILE A 206 10.71 7.05 -16.98
CA ILE A 206 10.86 5.65 -16.55
C ILE A 206 12.06 5.45 -15.62
N GLY A 207 12.01 4.41 -14.79
CA GLY A 207 13.13 4.06 -13.92
C GLY A 207 12.79 2.93 -12.96
N LEU A 208 13.63 2.74 -11.94
CA LEU A 208 13.48 1.65 -10.95
C LEU A 208 12.11 1.63 -10.27
N HIS A 209 11.47 2.79 -10.08
CA HIS A 209 10.13 2.88 -9.51
C HIS A 209 9.04 2.27 -10.40
N CYS A 210 9.34 1.91 -11.66
CA CYS A 210 8.42 1.14 -12.49
C CYS A 210 8.32 -0.32 -12.02
N ASP A 211 9.33 -0.83 -11.31
CA ASP A 211 9.44 -2.23 -10.88
C ASP A 211 9.48 -2.40 -9.35
N GLU A 212 9.88 -1.37 -8.62
CA GLU A 212 10.11 -1.41 -7.18
C GLU A 212 9.26 -0.38 -6.43
N PRO A 213 8.63 -0.73 -5.30
CA PRO A 213 8.56 -2.08 -4.69
C PRO A 213 7.56 -3.03 -5.39
N TYR A 214 6.72 -2.52 -6.28
CA TYR A 214 5.75 -3.30 -7.05
C TYR A 214 5.86 -2.96 -8.54
N SER A 215 5.52 -3.92 -9.41
CA SER A 215 5.40 -3.62 -10.84
C SER A 215 4.28 -2.59 -11.05
N CYS A 216 4.62 -1.47 -11.67
CA CYS A 216 3.67 -0.42 -12.01
C CYS A 216 2.74 -0.90 -13.14
N ASP A 217 1.44 -0.71 -12.93
CA ASP A 217 0.36 -1.04 -13.87
C ASP A 217 0.10 0.07 -14.91
N PHE A 218 1.01 1.05 -15.03
CA PHE A 218 1.03 2.04 -16.12
C PHE A 218 2.28 1.87 -17.00
N LYS A 219 2.95 0.72 -16.91
CA LYS A 219 4.15 0.44 -17.70
C LYS A 219 3.83 0.46 -19.19
N GLY A 220 2.74 -0.18 -19.59
CA GLY A 220 2.30 -0.19 -20.99
C GLY A 220 2.00 1.19 -21.55
N TYR A 221 1.71 2.20 -20.71
CA TYR A 221 1.61 3.60 -21.11
C TYR A 221 2.97 4.32 -21.12
N CYS A 222 3.69 4.27 -20.00
CA CYS A 222 4.94 5.05 -19.84
C CYS A 222 6.06 4.56 -20.77
N TRP A 223 6.13 3.27 -21.08
CA TRP A 223 7.22 2.67 -21.85
C TRP A 223 6.97 2.67 -23.37
N LYS A 224 5.85 3.19 -23.87
CA LYS A 224 5.51 3.17 -25.33
C LYS A 224 6.56 3.79 -26.25
N HIS A 225 7.35 4.71 -25.72
CA HIS A 225 8.39 5.42 -26.46
C HIS A 225 9.71 4.65 -26.53
N ILE A 226 9.86 3.55 -25.76
CA ILE A 226 11.04 2.70 -25.76
C ILE A 226 10.86 1.60 -26.82
N PRO A 227 11.82 1.42 -27.75
CA PRO A 227 11.77 0.33 -28.73
C PRO A 227 11.73 -1.05 -28.06
N SER A 228 11.17 -2.04 -28.76
CA SER A 228 11.06 -3.43 -28.27
C SER A 228 12.39 -4.11 -27.98
N TYR A 229 13.50 -3.60 -28.53
CA TYR A 229 14.86 -3.97 -28.17
C TYR A 229 15.62 -2.71 -27.81
N SER A 230 16.13 -2.66 -26.59
CA SER A 230 16.70 -1.48 -25.97
C SER A 230 17.89 -1.85 -25.08
N VAL A 231 18.54 -0.84 -24.52
CA VAL A 231 19.60 -1.02 -23.51
C VAL A 231 19.15 -1.83 -22.28
N PHE A 232 17.83 -1.88 -22.01
CA PHE A 232 17.26 -2.68 -20.93
C PHE A 232 17.29 -4.19 -21.23
N ASP A 233 17.43 -4.58 -22.50
CA ASP A 233 17.49 -5.98 -22.96
C ASP A 233 18.92 -6.53 -23.00
N ILE A 234 19.93 -5.68 -22.82
CA ILE A 234 21.34 -6.08 -22.80
C ILE A 234 21.67 -6.70 -21.44
N SER A 235 21.93 -8.01 -21.44
CA SER A 235 22.36 -8.76 -20.26
C SER A 235 23.55 -8.08 -19.58
N ARG A 236 23.42 -7.80 -18.28
CA ARG A 236 24.36 -7.06 -17.37
C ARG A 236 24.17 -5.53 -17.27
N LEU A 237 23.54 -4.87 -18.25
CA LEU A 237 23.19 -3.44 -18.15
C LEU A 237 21.88 -3.18 -17.40
N ALA A 238 20.98 -4.16 -17.33
CA ALA A 238 19.74 -4.09 -16.55
C ALA A 238 19.94 -4.10 -15.01
N SER A 239 21.18 -4.17 -14.50
CA SER A 239 21.46 -4.19 -13.06
C SER A 239 21.31 -2.81 -12.41
N ARG A 240 20.87 -2.75 -11.15
CA ARG A 240 20.57 -1.51 -10.39
C ARG A 240 21.67 -0.43 -10.45
N LYS A 241 22.95 -0.81 -10.61
CA LYS A 241 24.09 0.12 -10.70
C LYS A 241 24.12 0.92 -12.01
N ASN A 242 23.58 0.37 -13.08
CA ASN A 242 23.75 0.91 -14.43
C ASN A 242 22.59 1.85 -14.83
N LEU A 243 21.37 1.62 -14.32
CA LEU A 243 20.24 2.55 -14.51
C LEU A 243 20.47 3.93 -13.88
N SER A 244 21.22 4.01 -12.77
CA SER A 244 21.57 5.31 -12.17
C SER A 244 22.55 6.13 -13.01
N CYS A 245 23.37 5.48 -13.84
CA CYS A 245 24.32 6.16 -14.73
C CYS A 245 23.60 6.81 -15.92
N MET A 246 22.54 6.18 -16.43
CA MET A 246 21.75 6.71 -17.56
C MET A 246 21.03 8.03 -17.24
N LYS A 247 20.75 8.31 -15.95
CA LYS A 247 20.15 9.59 -15.52
C LYS A 247 21.11 10.78 -15.54
N LYS A 248 22.43 10.56 -15.64
CA LYS A 248 23.41 11.67 -15.68
C LYS A 248 23.64 12.23 -17.08
N GLU A 249 23.23 11.50 -18.12
CA GLU A 249 23.40 11.91 -19.51
C GLU A 249 22.03 12.20 -20.12
N SER A 250 21.47 13.35 -19.75
CA SER A 250 20.30 13.94 -20.37
C SER A 250 20.64 14.41 -21.79
N SER A 251 20.79 13.45 -22.69
CA SER A 251 20.95 13.61 -24.13
C SER A 251 20.77 12.20 -24.71
N THR A 252 19.53 11.76 -24.89
CA THR A 252 19.19 10.45 -25.48
C THR A 252 19.63 10.28 -26.94
N SER A 253 20.50 11.16 -27.45
CA SER A 253 21.10 11.08 -28.78
C SER A 253 22.55 10.56 -28.80
N GLU A 254 23.29 10.59 -27.68
CA GLU A 254 24.73 10.28 -27.69
C GLU A 254 25.09 8.86 -27.24
N ILE A 255 24.25 8.20 -26.43
CA ILE A 255 24.57 6.86 -25.90
C ILE A 255 24.59 5.78 -27.00
N CYS A 256 23.88 5.98 -28.12
CA CYS A 256 23.94 5.04 -29.24
C CYS A 256 25.24 5.13 -30.07
N ARG A 257 26.11 6.13 -29.88
CA ARG A 257 27.37 6.26 -30.64
C ARG A 257 28.60 5.68 -29.93
N VAL A 258 28.59 5.56 -28.61
CA VAL A 258 29.82 5.21 -27.86
C VAL A 258 30.00 3.69 -27.67
N LEU A 259 29.03 2.87 -28.05
CA LEU A 259 29.11 1.40 -27.91
C LEU A 259 29.29 0.65 -29.25
N PHE A 260 29.46 1.35 -30.36
CA PHE A 260 29.65 0.75 -31.69
C PHE A 260 30.78 1.39 -32.52
N ASP A 261 31.75 2.05 -31.87
CA ASP A 261 33.06 2.39 -32.45
C ASP A 261 34.19 1.74 -31.64
#